data_AF-A0A2E5XX07-F1
#
_entry.id   AF-A0A2E5XX07-F1
#
_cell.length_a   1.000
_cell.length_b   1.000
_cell.length_c   1.000
_cell.angle_alpha   90.00
_cell.angle_beta   90.00
_cell.angle_gamma   90.00
#
_symmetry.space_group_name_H-M   'P 1'
#
loop_
_entity.id
_entity.type
_entity.pdbx_description
1 polymer ?
#
loop_
_entity_poly.entity_id
_entity_poly.type
_entity_poly.pdbx_seq_one_letter_code
_entity_poly.pdbx_strand_id
1 'polypeptide(L)'
;MGVAKDVAPNFATLPGLISKVWLSDETNNTYGGVYSWKSQKDCENYRNGELYAGALTNNKNFANLSDKGFSVLEEPSKVTHMK
;
A
#
# COMPACT_ATOMS: atom_id res chain seq x y z
N MET A 1 -9.90 8.51 -11.06
CA MET A 1 -10.22 7.24 -10.34
C MET A 1 -9.53 6.01 -10.94
N GLY A 2 -9.27 5.93 -12.25
CA GLY A 2 -8.27 5.06 -12.89
C GLY A 2 -8.25 3.57 -12.52
N VAL A 3 -7.11 2.92 -12.80
CA VAL A 3 -6.85 1.50 -12.49
C VAL A 3 -7.02 1.18 -11.00
N ALA A 4 -6.80 2.16 -10.11
CA ALA A 4 -6.91 2.00 -8.66
C ALA A 4 -8.30 1.49 -8.21
N LYS A 5 -9.38 1.94 -8.87
CA LYS A 5 -10.74 1.45 -8.58
C LYS A 5 -10.88 -0.04 -8.87
N ASP A 6 -10.32 -0.49 -9.99
CA ASP A 6 -10.51 -1.86 -10.49
C ASP A 6 -9.67 -2.87 -9.71
N VAL A 7 -8.48 -2.46 -9.25
CA VAL A 7 -7.59 -3.33 -8.48
C VAL A 7 -7.86 -3.28 -6.97
N ALA A 8 -8.58 -2.29 -6.45
CA ALA A 8 -8.84 -2.13 -5.02
C ALA A 8 -9.41 -3.40 -4.34
N PRO A 9 -10.37 -4.13 -4.94
CA PRO A 9 -10.85 -5.39 -4.36
C PRO A 9 -9.77 -6.45 -4.15
N ASN A 10 -8.76 -6.51 -5.04
CA ASN A 10 -7.66 -7.47 -4.93
C ASN A 10 -6.75 -7.15 -3.73
N PHE A 11 -6.62 -5.87 -3.35
CA PHE A 11 -5.89 -5.48 -2.15
C PHE A 11 -6.73 -5.73 -0.89
N ALA A 12 -8.04 -5.49 -0.94
CA ALA A 12 -8.93 -5.66 0.20
C ALA A 12 -9.00 -7.10 0.73
N THR A 13 -8.63 -8.09 -0.07
CA THR A 13 -8.59 -9.51 0.32
C THR A 13 -7.25 -9.95 0.89
N LEU A 14 -6.24 -9.07 0.95
CA LEU A 14 -4.91 -9.42 1.44
C LEU A 14 -4.94 -9.78 2.94
N PRO A 15 -4.44 -10.97 3.32
CA PRO A 15 -4.38 -11.36 4.72
C PRO A 15 -3.60 -10.34 5.56
N GLY A 16 -4.20 -9.93 6.68
CA GLY A 16 -3.56 -9.01 7.62
C GLY A 16 -3.53 -7.54 7.19
N LEU A 17 -4.04 -7.18 6.00
CA LEU A 17 -4.24 -5.78 5.64
C LEU A 17 -5.36 -5.18 6.49
N ILE A 18 -5.06 -4.09 7.21
CA ILE A 18 -6.04 -3.30 7.95
C ILE A 18 -6.67 -2.27 7.03
N SER A 19 -5.83 -1.53 6.31
CA SER A 19 -6.28 -0.50 5.38
C SER A 19 -5.21 -0.19 4.33
N LYS A 20 -5.67 0.30 3.18
CA LYS A 20 -4.84 0.91 2.16
C LYS A 20 -5.44 2.27 1.80
N VAL A 21 -4.65 3.33 1.95
CA VAL A 21 -4.98 4.67 1.47
C VAL A 21 -4.29 4.87 0.13
N TRP A 22 -5.04 5.27 -0.90
CA TRP A 22 -4.51 5.53 -2.23
C TRP A 22 -4.05 6.99 -2.33
N LEU A 23 -2.84 7.20 -2.85
CA LEU A 23 -2.23 8.53 -3.00
C LEU A 23 -2.07 8.89 -4.46
N SER A 24 -2.35 10.15 -4.78
CA SER A 24 -2.28 10.69 -6.13
C SER A 24 -1.73 12.11 -6.09
N ASP A 25 -0.62 12.33 -6.78
CA ASP A 25 -0.08 13.64 -7.12
C ASP A 25 -0.03 13.71 -8.64
N GLU A 26 -1.11 14.23 -9.23
CA GLU A 26 -1.25 14.35 -10.68
C GLU A 26 -0.26 15.36 -11.27
N THR A 27 0.11 16.40 -10.51
CA THR A 27 1.05 17.44 -10.94
C THR A 27 2.46 16.89 -11.15
N ASN A 28 2.93 16.05 -10.22
CA ASN A 28 4.25 15.42 -10.32
C ASN A 28 4.20 14.00 -10.88
N ASN A 29 3.04 13.55 -11.39
CA ASN A 29 2.81 12.21 -11.92
C ASN A 29 3.28 11.10 -10.96
N THR A 30 3.04 11.30 -9.66
CA THR A 30 3.50 10.40 -8.59
C THR A 30 2.30 9.78 -7.88
N TYR A 31 2.27 8.46 -7.81
CA TYR A 31 1.15 7.71 -7.26
C TYR A 31 1.65 6.63 -6.31
N GLY A 32 0.84 6.28 -5.32
CA GLY A 32 1.24 5.27 -4.35
C GLY A 32 0.13 4.88 -3.39
N GLY A 33 0.53 4.36 -2.24
CA GLY A 33 -0.40 4.09 -1.16
C GLY A 33 0.28 3.90 0.18
N VAL A 34 -0.48 4.20 1.23
CA VAL A 34 -0.11 3.91 2.62
C VAL A 34 -0.83 2.64 3.03
N TYR A 35 -0.08 1.66 3.54
CA TYR A 35 -0.61 0.36 3.94
C TYR A 35 -0.45 0.19 5.45
N SER A 36 -1.54 -0.16 6.13
CA SER A 36 -1.53 -0.55 7.53
C SER A 36 -1.73 -2.06 7.64
N TRP A 37 -0.82 -2.72 8.36
CA TRP A 37 -0.79 -4.18 8.50
C TRP A 37 -0.94 -4.58 9.96
N LYS A 38 -1.57 -5.74 10.20
CA LYS A 38 -1.67 -6.33 11.55
C LYS A 38 -0.32 -6.78 12.08
N SER A 39 0.60 -7.19 11.21
CA SER A 39 1.94 -7.62 11.59
C SER A 39 2.96 -7.31 10.50
N GLN A 40 4.24 -7.27 10.90
CA GLN A 40 5.35 -7.17 9.96
C GLN A 40 5.36 -8.37 8.98
N LYS A 41 5.03 -9.56 9.46
CA LYS A 41 4.95 -10.77 8.63
C LYS A 41 3.92 -10.66 7.51
N ASP A 42 2.75 -10.09 7.79
CA ASP A 42 1.73 -9.86 6.76
C ASP A 42 2.22 -8.88 5.68
N CYS A 43 2.93 -7.83 6.09
CA CYS A 43 3.56 -6.88 5.18
C CYS A 43 4.63 -7.55 4.30
N GLU A 44 5.48 -8.40 4.88
CA GLU A 44 6.51 -9.15 4.15
C GLU A 44 5.89 -10.16 3.17
N ASN A 45 4.83 -10.86 3.58
CA ASN A 45 4.08 -11.76 2.69
C ASN A 45 3.52 -11.01 1.47
N TYR A 46 2.98 -9.81 1.67
CA TYR A 46 2.53 -8.96 0.57
C TYR A 46 3.68 -8.59 -0.36
N ARG A 47 4.83 -8.15 0.17
CA ARG A 47 6.03 -7.81 -0.62
C ARG A 47 6.57 -9.00 -1.42
N ASN A 48 6.42 -10.20 -0.91
CA ASN A 48 6.83 -11.42 -1.61
C ASN A 48 5.75 -11.98 -2.56
N GLY A 49 4.57 -11.36 -2.60
CA GLY A 49 3.41 -11.85 -3.34
C GLY A 49 3.29 -11.32 -4.76
N GLU A 50 2.45 -11.99 -5.55
CA GLU A 50 2.24 -11.68 -6.96
C GLU A 50 1.59 -10.31 -7.21
N LEU A 51 0.83 -9.75 -6.25
CA LEU A 51 0.27 -8.40 -6.39
C LEU A 51 1.34 -7.31 -6.30
N TYR A 52 2.36 -7.52 -5.45
CA TYR A 52 3.51 -6.61 -5.37
C TYR A 52 4.40 -6.77 -6.60
N ALA A 53 4.69 -8.01 -7.00
CA ALA A 53 5.39 -8.30 -8.25
C ALA A 53 4.62 -7.75 -9.47
N GLY A 54 3.30 -7.90 -9.54
CA GLY A 54 2.49 -7.41 -10.65
C GLY A 54 2.52 -5.89 -10.80
N ALA A 55 2.61 -5.15 -9.68
CA ALA A 55 2.83 -3.71 -9.69
C ALA A 55 4.24 -3.33 -10.18
N LEU A 56 5.25 -4.14 -9.87
CA LEU A 56 6.66 -3.90 -10.17
C LEU A 56 7.13 -4.36 -11.55
N THR A 57 6.74 -5.56 -11.97
CA THR A 57 7.34 -6.26 -13.11
C THR A 57 6.56 -6.04 -14.40
N ASN A 58 5.26 -5.81 -14.33
CA ASN A 58 4.37 -5.83 -15.50
C ASN A 58 3.80 -4.47 -15.91
N ASN A 59 3.98 -3.43 -15.10
CA ASN A 59 3.44 -2.11 -15.41
C ASN A 59 4.54 -1.13 -15.80
N LYS A 60 4.76 -0.99 -17.10
CA LYS A 60 5.75 -0.05 -17.69
C LYS A 60 5.50 1.42 -17.32
N ASN A 61 4.32 1.75 -16.80
CA ASN A 61 3.98 3.09 -16.36
C ASN A 61 4.46 3.39 -14.93
N PHE A 62 4.84 2.38 -14.15
CA PHE A 62 5.48 2.56 -12.85
C PHE A 62 6.99 2.49 -13.03
N ALA A 63 7.65 3.63 -12.89
CA ALA A 63 9.10 3.75 -12.78
C ALA A 63 9.46 4.24 -11.37
N ASN A 64 10.70 4.00 -10.94
CA ASN A 64 11.23 4.51 -9.68
C ASN A 64 10.42 4.10 -8.44
N LEU A 65 10.00 2.83 -8.37
CA LEU A 65 9.28 2.34 -7.20
C LEU A 65 10.19 2.43 -5.95
N SER A 66 9.63 3.01 -4.90
CA SER A 66 10.22 3.00 -3.57
C SER A 66 9.18 2.56 -2.55
N ASP A 67 9.60 1.77 -1.57
CA ASP A 67 8.79 1.37 -0.44
C ASP A 67 9.60 1.44 0.85
N LYS A 68 8.94 1.74 1.96
CA LYS A 68 9.58 1.77 3.27
C LYS A 68 8.59 1.36 4.35
N GLY A 69 9.04 0.45 5.23
CA GLY A 69 8.28 0.00 6.39
C GLY A 69 8.64 0.77 7.65
N PHE A 70 7.66 0.95 8.53
CA PHE A 70 7.83 1.54 9.86
C PHE A 70 6.97 0.79 10.87
N SER A 71 7.40 0.78 12.13
CA SER A 71 6.52 0.44 13.25
C SER A 71 5.61 1.63 13.56
N VAL A 72 4.37 1.34 13.94
CA VAL A 72 3.41 2.37 14.36
C VAL A 72 3.66 2.72 15.82
N LEU A 73 3.77 4.01 16.13
CA LEU A 73 3.74 4.50 17.51
C LEU A 73 2.28 4.61 17.95
N GLU A 74 1.75 3.57 18.60
CA GLU A 74 0.31 3.46 18.86
C GLU A 74 -0.28 4.65 19.61
N GLU A 75 0.29 5.00 20.76
CA GLU A 75 -0.25 6.05 21.64
C GLU A 75 -0.40 7.42 20.96
N PRO A 76 0.64 8.01 20.34
CA PRO A 76 0.46 9.27 19.61
C PRO A 76 -0.45 9.12 18.39
N SER A 77 -0.47 7.94 17.75
CA SER A 77 -1.33 7.70 16.57
C SER A 77 -2.81 7.68 16.94
N LYS A 78 -3.17 7.16 18.13
CA LYS A 78 -4.54 7.21 18.67
C LYS A 78 -4.99 8.64 18.92
N VAL A 79 -4.12 9.50 19.45
CA VAL A 79 -4.41 10.95 19.63
C VAL A 79 -4.78 11.60 18.30
N THR A 80 -4.13 11.17 17.20
CA THR A 80 -4.40 11.63 15.83
C THR A 80 -5.36 10.72 15.05
N HIS A 81 -6.29 10.04 15.73
CA HIS A 81 -7.43 9.35 15.15
C HIS A 81 -7.14 8.06 14.36
N MET A 82 -5.98 7.43 14.57
CA MET A 82 -5.80 6.04 14.13
C MET A 82 -6.85 5.16 14.80
N LYS A 83 -7.62 4.42 13.99
CA LYS A 83 -8.70 3.54 14.44
C LYS A 83 -8.23 2.11 14.63
#